data_AF-A0A0J6IYL4-F1
#
_entry.id   AF-A0A0J6IYL4-F1
#
_cell.length_a   1.000
_cell.length_b   1.000
_cell.length_c   1.000
_cell.angle_alpha   90.00
_cell.angle_beta   90.00
_cell.angle_gamma   90.00
#
_symmetry.space_group_name_H-M   'P 1'
#
loop_
_entity.id
_entity.type
_entity.pdbx_description
1 polymer ?
#
loop_
_entity_poly.entity_id
_entity_poly.type
_entity_poly.pdbx_seq_one_letter_code
_entity_poly.pdbx_strand_id
1 'polypeptide(L)'
;MAPLLLALLPLAAYAAPNAPDSLRVSSTSTYAAGTPEWRQVRDWLVQHRTRSDGARMGNLDQLGPIVLTYARALPPASERLPAPLPLPANGSTGDSIAITSCADSVRQSWRYGVEARPTGAWILASFATSQAEDCKQADDRH
;
A
#
# COMPACT_ATOMS: atom_id res chain seq x y z
N MET A 1 43.59 -32.47 48.15
CA MET A 1 42.88 -31.50 47.29
C MET A 1 42.67 -32.15 45.95
N ALA A 2 41.45 -32.63 45.66
CA ALA A 2 41.07 -33.28 44.41
C ALA A 2 39.73 -32.67 43.93
N PRO A 3 39.55 -32.37 42.64
CA PRO A 3 38.46 -31.52 42.15
C PRO A 3 37.21 -32.34 41.84
N LEU A 4 36.05 -31.81 42.22
CA LEU A 4 34.73 -32.35 41.89
C LEU A 4 34.24 -31.64 40.60
N LEU A 5 34.28 -32.35 39.48
CA LEU A 5 33.79 -31.90 38.17
C LEU A 5 32.25 -31.96 38.13
N LEU A 6 31.60 -30.80 38.13
CA LEU A 6 30.17 -30.66 37.84
C LEU A 6 29.95 -30.62 36.32
N ALA A 7 29.47 -31.73 35.77
CA ALA A 7 28.93 -31.78 34.41
C ALA A 7 27.49 -31.26 34.42
N LEU A 8 27.23 -30.13 33.74
CA LEU A 8 25.90 -29.57 33.53
C LEU A 8 25.52 -29.69 32.04
N LEU A 9 24.35 -30.29 31.82
CA LEU A 9 23.84 -30.76 30.53
C LEU A 9 23.64 -29.62 29.51
N PRO A 10 23.83 -29.90 28.20
CA PRO A 10 23.44 -28.95 27.17
C PRO A 10 21.91 -28.91 27.05
N LEU A 11 21.32 -27.78 27.41
CA LEU A 11 19.95 -27.43 27.04
C LEU A 11 19.88 -27.35 25.51
N ALA A 12 19.41 -28.41 24.85
CA ALA A 12 18.98 -28.35 23.47
C ALA A 12 17.67 -27.55 23.42
N ALA A 13 17.77 -26.24 23.20
CA ALA A 13 16.64 -25.40 22.87
C ALA A 13 16.06 -25.88 21.53
N TYR A 14 14.93 -26.59 21.57
CA TYR A 14 14.16 -26.90 20.37
C TYR A 14 13.50 -25.60 19.94
N ALA A 15 14.18 -24.83 19.10
CA ALA A 15 13.57 -23.72 18.38
C ALA A 15 12.44 -24.32 17.54
N ALA A 16 11.19 -24.00 17.88
CA ALA A 16 10.05 -24.30 17.05
C ALA A 16 10.33 -23.76 15.63
N PRO A 17 10.00 -24.49 14.56
CA PRO A 17 10.13 -23.95 13.22
C PRO A 17 9.27 -22.69 13.15
N ASN A 18 9.92 -21.54 12.97
CA ASN A 18 9.25 -20.28 12.65
C ASN A 18 8.48 -20.53 11.34
N ALA A 19 7.19 -20.82 11.43
CA ALA A 19 6.32 -20.74 10.28
C ALA A 19 6.49 -19.32 9.75
N PRO A 20 6.87 -19.13 8.47
CA PRO A 20 7.08 -17.79 7.96
C PRO A 20 5.79 -17.00 8.15
N ASP A 21 5.87 -15.94 8.96
CA ASP A 21 4.88 -14.87 8.98
C ASP A 21 4.53 -14.56 7.52
N SER A 22 3.24 -14.52 7.21
CA SER A 22 2.72 -14.33 5.85
C SER A 22 3.56 -13.33 5.06
N LEU A 23 4.10 -13.74 3.91
CA LEU A 23 4.96 -12.89 3.09
C LEU A 23 4.12 -11.74 2.51
N ARG A 24 4.46 -10.49 2.86
CA ARG A 24 3.81 -9.31 2.28
C ARG A 24 4.56 -8.88 1.04
N VAL A 25 3.84 -8.76 -0.07
CA VAL A 25 4.41 -8.42 -1.37
C VAL A 25 3.72 -7.18 -1.91
N SER A 26 4.50 -6.25 -2.47
CA SER A 26 4.02 -5.00 -3.04
C SER A 26 4.56 -4.75 -4.44
N SER A 27 3.74 -4.13 -5.28
CA SER A 27 4.15 -3.57 -6.57
C SER A 27 3.86 -2.07 -6.58
N THR A 28 4.80 -1.28 -7.08
CA THR A 28 4.67 0.17 -7.21
C THR A 28 4.80 0.55 -8.68
N SER A 29 3.94 1.44 -9.14
CA SER A 29 3.98 1.99 -10.50
C SER A 29 3.67 3.47 -10.50
N THR A 30 4.33 4.19 -11.40
CA THR A 30 4.13 5.63 -11.61
C THR A 30 3.47 5.85 -12.95
N TYR A 31 2.39 6.61 -12.97
CA TYR A 31 1.61 6.94 -14.15
C TYR A 31 1.64 8.45 -14.37
N ALA A 32 2.09 8.87 -15.56
CA ALA A 32 2.05 10.27 -15.95
C ALA A 32 0.59 10.76 -16.05
N ALA A 33 0.38 12.06 -15.86
CA ALA A 33 -0.95 12.64 -15.98
C ALA A 33 -1.53 12.43 -17.40
N GLY A 34 -2.81 12.08 -17.49
CA GLY A 34 -3.52 11.90 -18.77
C GLY A 34 -3.40 10.53 -19.44
N THR A 35 -2.51 9.64 -18.99
CA THR A 35 -2.43 8.28 -19.56
C THR A 35 -3.70 7.46 -19.26
N PRO A 36 -3.99 6.39 -20.03
CA PRO A 36 -5.11 5.49 -19.74
C PRO A 36 -5.06 4.91 -18.32
N GLU A 37 -3.87 4.54 -17.85
CA GLU A 37 -3.61 3.99 -16.52
C GLU A 37 -3.93 5.02 -15.43
N TRP A 38 -3.47 6.26 -15.62
CA TRP A 38 -3.79 7.37 -14.72
C TRP A 38 -5.30 7.61 -14.63
N ARG A 39 -6.01 7.59 -15.77
CA ARG A 39 -7.48 7.75 -15.80
C ARG A 39 -8.16 6.63 -15.03
N GLN A 40 -7.68 5.40 -15.18
CA GLN A 40 -8.21 4.26 -14.44
C GLN A 40 -8.06 4.42 -12.92
N VAL A 41 -6.91 4.90 -12.44
CA VAL A 41 -6.72 5.14 -10.99
C VAL A 41 -7.63 6.26 -10.50
N ARG A 42 -7.74 7.36 -11.26
CA ARG A 42 -8.65 8.47 -10.93
C ARG A 42 -10.10 7.99 -10.85
N ASP A 43 -10.57 7.22 -11.84
CA ASP A 43 -11.94 6.74 -11.88
C ASP A 43 -12.22 5.76 -10.72
N TRP A 44 -11.24 4.93 -10.36
CA TRP A 44 -11.31 4.09 -9.17
C TRP A 44 -11.41 4.90 -7.88
N LEU A 45 -10.63 5.99 -7.74
CA LEU A 45 -10.73 6.92 -6.59
C LEU A 45 -12.12 7.57 -6.50
N VAL A 46 -12.73 7.93 -7.64
CA VAL A 46 -14.10 8.50 -7.69
C VAL A 46 -15.12 7.48 -7.18
N GLN A 47 -15.00 6.22 -7.61
CA GLN A 47 -15.90 5.13 -7.18
C GLN A 47 -15.79 4.80 -5.69
N HIS A 48 -14.58 4.94 -5.13
CA HIS A 48 -14.30 4.62 -3.73
C HIS A 48 -14.30 5.83 -2.80
N ARG A 49 -14.92 6.94 -3.22
CA ARG A 49 -15.25 8.05 -2.33
C ARG A 49 -16.25 7.55 -1.27
N THR A 50 -15.78 7.30 -0.04
CA THR A 50 -16.66 7.06 1.09
C THR A 50 -17.58 8.26 1.28
N ARG A 51 -18.88 7.98 1.40
CA ARG A 51 -19.96 8.98 1.52
C ARG A 51 -19.99 9.69 2.88
N SER A 52 -19.03 9.42 3.75
CA SER A 52 -19.08 9.82 5.16
C SER A 52 -18.26 11.10 5.39
N ASP A 53 -18.98 12.13 5.83
CA ASP A 53 -18.48 13.29 6.57
C ASP A 53 -17.63 14.34 5.85
N GLY A 54 -18.01 14.73 4.63
CA GLY A 54 -17.68 16.06 4.08
C GLY A 54 -16.19 16.37 3.90
N ALA A 55 -15.30 15.44 4.21
CA ALA A 55 -13.87 15.55 4.01
C ALA A 55 -13.61 15.42 2.51
N ARG A 56 -13.39 16.57 1.87
CA ARG A 56 -12.96 16.62 0.47
C ARG A 56 -11.68 15.77 0.34
N MET A 57 -11.77 14.62 -0.32
CA MET A 57 -10.64 13.71 -0.63
C MET A 57 -9.71 14.31 -1.68
N GLY A 58 -9.33 15.57 -1.50
CA GLY A 58 -8.59 16.37 -2.47
C GLY A 58 -9.44 16.71 -3.70
N ASN A 59 -8.82 17.47 -4.60
CA ASN A 59 -9.40 17.73 -5.91
C ASN A 59 -8.94 16.63 -6.89
N LEU A 60 -9.81 15.65 -7.15
CA LEU A 60 -9.50 14.55 -8.09
C LEU A 60 -9.46 15.00 -9.56
N ASP A 61 -9.92 16.22 -9.87
CA ASP A 61 -9.80 16.81 -11.20
C ASP A 61 -8.44 17.50 -11.40
N GLN A 62 -7.69 17.74 -10.32
CA GLN A 62 -6.36 18.35 -10.32
C GLN A 62 -5.32 17.38 -9.76
N LEU A 63 -5.27 16.17 -10.31
CA LEU A 63 -4.20 15.21 -10.02
C LEU A 63 -3.09 15.36 -11.05
N GLY A 64 -1.85 15.44 -10.59
CA GLY A 64 -0.68 15.31 -11.45
C GLY A 64 -0.32 13.83 -11.62
N PRO A 65 0.95 13.49 -11.86
CA PRO A 65 1.40 12.11 -11.89
C PRO A 65 0.96 11.33 -10.65
N ILE A 66 0.62 10.07 -10.84
CA ILE A 66 0.13 9.17 -9.78
C ILE A 66 1.18 8.10 -9.50
N VAL A 67 1.54 7.94 -8.24
CA VAL A 67 2.26 6.76 -7.74
C VAL A 67 1.26 5.84 -7.06
N LEU A 68 1.12 4.62 -7.58
CA LEU A 68 0.25 3.59 -7.06
C LEU A 68 1.09 2.44 -6.50
N THR A 69 0.88 2.12 -5.22
CA THR A 69 1.43 0.93 -4.59
C THR A 69 0.28 0.00 -4.20
N TYR A 70 0.31 -1.23 -4.70
CA TYR A 70 -0.61 -2.28 -4.27
C TYR A 70 0.17 -3.36 -3.53
N ALA A 71 -0.23 -3.64 -2.29
CA ALA A 71 0.37 -4.67 -1.45
C ALA A 71 -0.66 -5.70 -1.01
N ARG A 72 -0.26 -6.97 -1.02
CA ARG A 72 -1.07 -8.11 -0.58
C ARG A 72 -0.28 -9.05 0.31
N ALA A 73 -0.97 -9.76 1.18
CA ALA A 73 -0.41 -10.95 1.81
C ALA A 73 -0.44 -12.09 0.80
N LEU A 74 0.72 -12.66 0.45
CA LEU A 74 0.80 -13.88 -0.34
C LEU A 74 0.98 -15.06 0.60
N PRO A 75 0.31 -16.21 0.32
CA PRO A 75 0.76 -17.46 0.87
C PRO A 75 2.21 -17.71 0.42
N PRO A 76 3.06 -18.35 1.25
CA PRO A 76 4.48 -18.55 0.96
C PRO A 76 4.78 -19.32 -0.35
N ALA A 77 3.77 -19.91 -0.99
CA ALA A 77 3.88 -20.64 -2.26
C ALA A 77 3.46 -19.83 -3.51
N SER A 78 3.13 -18.54 -3.39
CA SER A 78 2.71 -17.71 -4.53
C SER A 78 3.82 -16.79 -5.01
N GLU A 79 4.35 -17.04 -6.21
CA GLU A 79 5.42 -16.24 -6.83
C GLU A 79 4.93 -15.03 -7.64
N ARG A 80 3.60 -14.88 -7.86
CA ARG A 80 3.07 -13.76 -8.65
C ARG A 80 2.91 -12.49 -7.80
N LEU A 81 3.79 -11.53 -8.05
CA LEU A 81 3.62 -10.14 -7.64
C LEU A 81 2.23 -9.63 -8.08
N PRO A 82 1.52 -8.87 -7.23
CA PRO A 82 0.30 -8.22 -7.67
C PRO A 82 0.60 -7.22 -8.79
N ALA A 83 -0.14 -7.32 -9.90
CA ALA A 83 -0.16 -6.24 -10.89
C ALA A 83 -0.90 -5.04 -10.27
N PRO A 84 -0.35 -3.81 -10.36
CA PRO A 84 -0.98 -2.63 -9.78
C PRO A 84 -2.23 -2.19 -10.58
N LEU A 85 -2.29 -2.52 -11.88
CA LEU A 85 -3.47 -2.31 -12.72
C LEU A 85 -3.89 -3.61 -13.45
N PRO A 86 -5.20 -3.80 -13.72
CA PRO A 86 -6.31 -2.96 -13.26
C PRO A 86 -6.48 -3.02 -11.73
N LEU A 87 -6.85 -1.89 -11.11
CA LEU A 87 -7.15 -1.86 -9.68
C LEU A 87 -8.35 -2.78 -9.40
N PRO A 88 -8.25 -3.71 -8.44
CA PRO A 88 -9.29 -4.69 -8.22
C PRO A 88 -10.52 -4.04 -7.56
N ALA A 89 -11.72 -4.43 -8.01
CA ALA A 89 -12.98 -3.92 -7.46
C ALA A 89 -13.20 -4.35 -6.00
N ASN A 90 -12.64 -5.50 -5.60
CA ASN A 90 -12.65 -6.03 -4.24
C ASN A 90 -11.24 -6.53 -3.91
N GLY A 91 -10.82 -6.45 -2.66
CA GLY A 91 -9.57 -7.04 -2.20
C GLY A 91 -9.79 -8.17 -1.20
N SER A 92 -8.68 -8.75 -0.73
CA SER A 92 -8.66 -9.73 0.35
C SER A 92 -8.27 -9.05 1.67
N THR A 93 -8.74 -9.57 2.81
CA THR A 93 -8.35 -9.06 4.13
C THR A 93 -6.83 -8.96 4.26
N GLY A 94 -6.34 -7.78 4.64
CA GLY A 94 -4.90 -7.50 4.75
C GLY A 94 -4.26 -6.89 3.50
N ASP A 95 -5.00 -6.83 2.39
CA ASP A 95 -4.57 -6.09 1.21
C ASP A 95 -4.65 -4.57 1.45
N SER A 96 -3.75 -3.83 0.80
CA SER A 96 -3.70 -2.37 0.91
C SER A 96 -3.31 -1.71 -0.41
N ILE A 97 -3.98 -0.61 -0.73
CA ILE A 97 -3.64 0.27 -1.86
C ILE A 97 -3.21 1.63 -1.30
N ALA A 98 -2.05 2.11 -1.70
CA ALA A 98 -1.60 3.47 -1.44
C ALA A 98 -1.49 4.22 -2.77
N ILE A 99 -2.14 5.38 -2.85
CA ILE A 99 -2.11 6.25 -4.02
C ILE A 99 -1.56 7.58 -3.57
N THR A 100 -0.59 8.11 -4.29
CA THR A 100 -0.09 9.47 -4.08
C THR A 100 -0.09 10.23 -5.39
N SER A 101 -0.51 11.49 -5.33
CA SER A 101 -0.40 12.42 -6.45
C SER A 101 0.25 13.71 -6.00
N CYS A 102 1.06 14.30 -6.88
CA CYS A 102 1.67 15.61 -6.70
C CYS A 102 1.14 16.55 -7.78
N ALA A 103 0.61 17.71 -7.40
CA ALA A 103 0.27 18.80 -8.31
C ALA A 103 0.35 20.13 -7.56
N ASP A 104 0.80 21.20 -8.22
CA ASP A 104 0.79 22.56 -7.68
C ASP A 104 1.44 22.70 -6.28
N SER A 105 2.59 22.02 -6.06
CA SER A 105 3.26 21.95 -4.75
C SER A 105 2.47 21.26 -3.64
N VAL A 106 1.35 20.61 -3.97
CA VAL A 106 0.53 19.85 -3.03
C VAL A 106 0.66 18.35 -3.31
N ARG A 107 1.01 17.60 -2.28
CA ARG A 107 0.92 16.15 -2.26
C ARG A 107 -0.41 15.73 -1.66
N GLN A 108 -1.12 14.86 -2.36
CA GLN A 108 -2.33 14.19 -1.88
C GLN A 108 -2.05 12.70 -1.78
N SER A 109 -2.38 12.10 -0.63
CA SER A 109 -2.15 10.68 -0.38
C SER A 109 -3.41 10.01 0.14
N TRP A 110 -3.79 8.90 -0.49
CA TRP A 110 -4.88 8.03 -0.07
C TRP A 110 -4.33 6.67 0.29
N ARG A 111 -4.81 6.09 1.40
CA ARG A 111 -4.53 4.69 1.75
C ARG A 111 -5.84 3.96 1.98
N TYR A 112 -6.01 2.87 1.26
CA TYR A 112 -7.14 1.97 1.37
C TYR A 112 -6.67 0.64 1.96
N GLY A 113 -7.54 0.04 2.77
CA GLY A 113 -7.37 -1.31 3.27
C GLY A 113 -8.66 -2.11 3.09
N VAL A 114 -8.55 -3.43 3.17
CA VAL A 114 -9.72 -4.32 3.24
C VAL A 114 -9.81 -4.87 4.66
N GLU A 115 -10.91 -4.54 5.34
CA GLU A 115 -11.25 -5.11 6.63
C GLU A 115 -11.97 -6.45 6.47
N ALA A 116 -11.99 -7.26 7.53
CA ALA A 116 -12.62 -8.58 7.50
C ALA A 116 -14.14 -8.52 7.28
N ARG A 117 -14.79 -7.39 7.61
CA ARG A 117 -16.23 -7.14 7.42
C ARG A 117 -16.46 -5.63 7.19
N PRO A 118 -17.23 -5.19 6.19
CA PRO A 118 -17.92 -5.95 5.14
C PRO A 118 -16.95 -6.64 4.17
N THR A 119 -17.38 -7.76 3.58
CA THR A 119 -16.53 -8.65 2.78
C THR A 119 -15.90 -7.97 1.57
N GLY A 120 -14.58 -7.82 1.58
CA GLY A 120 -13.76 -7.49 0.40
C GLY A 120 -13.82 -6.05 -0.07
N ALA A 121 -14.58 -5.18 0.61
CA ALA A 121 -14.71 -3.78 0.23
C ALA A 121 -13.44 -2.98 0.60
N TRP A 122 -13.02 -2.10 -0.31
CA TRP A 122 -11.97 -1.13 -0.03
C TRP A 122 -12.49 -0.01 0.84
N ILE A 123 -11.86 0.16 2.00
CA ILE A 123 -12.19 1.20 2.97
C ILE A 123 -11.04 2.20 2.98
N LEU A 124 -11.35 3.49 2.86
CA LEU A 124 -10.36 4.54 3.02
C LEU A 124 -9.90 4.57 4.48
N ALA A 125 -8.69 4.10 4.72
CA ALA A 125 -8.06 4.09 6.04
C ALA A 125 -7.51 5.46 6.41
N SER A 126 -7.00 6.21 5.44
CA SER A 126 -6.47 7.56 5.67
C SER A 126 -6.39 8.36 4.38
N PHE A 127 -6.68 9.66 4.49
CA PHE A 127 -6.39 10.66 3.48
C PHE A 127 -5.56 11.78 4.10
N ALA A 128 -4.53 12.25 3.40
CA ALA A 128 -3.68 13.34 3.84
C ALA A 128 -3.31 14.25 2.68
N THR A 129 -3.15 15.53 3.00
CA THR A 129 -2.60 16.55 2.10
C THR A 129 -1.43 17.25 2.77
N SER A 130 -0.34 17.46 2.05
CA SER A 130 0.80 18.22 2.54
C SER A 130 1.38 19.12 1.45
N GLN A 131 1.88 20.29 1.84
CA GLN A 131 2.76 21.07 0.97
C GLN A 131 4.06 20.28 0.77
N ALA A 132 4.50 20.21 -0.47
CA ALA A 132 5.65 19.44 -0.90
C ALA A 132 6.36 20.23 -2.01
N GLU A 133 7.49 20.83 -1.66
CA GLU A 133 8.32 21.60 -2.61
C GLU A 133 8.82 20.73 -3.77
N ASP A 134 9.02 19.42 -3.52
CA ASP A 134 9.36 18.42 -4.53
C ASP A 134 8.17 18.05 -5.43
N CYS A 135 6.95 18.48 -5.09
CA CYS A 135 5.79 18.43 -5.99
C CYS A 135 5.66 19.71 -6.86
N LYS A 136 6.61 20.66 -6.81
CA LYS A 136 6.72 21.66 -7.89
C LYS A 136 6.99 20.88 -9.17
N GLN A 137 6.06 20.92 -10.12
CA GLN A 137 6.31 20.35 -11.44
C GLN A 137 7.66 20.89 -11.92
N ALA A 138 8.52 19.98 -12.39
CA ALA A 138 9.62 20.39 -13.24
C ALA A 138 8.93 21.10 -14.42
N ASP A 139 9.10 22.41 -14.47
CA ASP A 139 8.61 23.26 -15.54
C ASP A 139 9.22 22.69 -16.82
N ASP A 140 8.43 21.96 -17.62
CA ASP A 140 8.84 21.44 -18.93
C ASP A 140 9.03 22.65 -19.85
N ARG A 141 10.14 23.37 -19.68
CA ARG A 141 10.69 24.26 -20.71
C ARG A 141 11.26 23.40 -21.82
N HIS A 142 10.44 23.15 -22.84
CA HIS A 142 10.91 22.88 -24.20
C HIS A 142 10.87 24.18 -25.00
#